data_AF-A0A6B2L2Q4-F1
#
_entry.id   AF-A0A6B2L2Q4-F1
#
_cell.length_a   1.000
_cell.length_b   1.000
_cell.length_c   1.000
_cell.angle_alpha   90.00
_cell.angle_beta   90.00
_cell.angle_gamma   90.00
#
_symmetry.space_group_name_H-M   'P 1'
#
loop_
_entity.id
_entity.type
_entity.pdbx_description
1 polymer ?
#
loop_
_entity_poly.entity_id
_entity_poly.type
_entity_poly.pdbx_seq_one_letter_code
_entity_poly.pdbx_strand_id
1 'polypeptide(L)'
;MTYITDRLIAMSFPAQGVESTYRNDIEEVSQLLNFNHDNTKYKIYNLSQQLYDYDKFGGNVVDWCGWPDHHNPPLDLLVRTIHNLYKWLCDDPENVAVVHCLAGKGRTGTIISCFMLCANLFSNGEDARKYFATRRSVTNWGVANPSQIRYVEYFEQILNKGIPPKKGARLMSIVMNRVPNVSMLGGACPAFFIYDYNEVSTNGIQKQLWSNSENTRTYKAEDAMIEFPVGIDLQGDIWIFLRELKGWGNEKIGFIALNLDMTQFLNPSVGNTFKVKFTKSEIDGVCSDKRFPNDFYLEFVFSNQNFAEIASTDALVYQDFLSQRKQLDGSICFKPGPTLQQKMEQAKHFTFQTNVSLERGGWLTKQGNQVRNWKRRWFVLHPDRIEYYKKPNTLNPAGRIPIKDVYCVTILSPEDMDTFFDANVAINTTFVINTTSRTYFIYADNEQDKDDWVDAISY
;
A
#
# COMPACT_ATOMS: atom_id res chain seq x y z
N MET A 1 -0.23 6.28 17.40
CA MET A 1 1.21 5.93 17.39
C MET A 1 1.38 4.52 17.93
N THR A 2 2.31 3.73 17.39
CA THR A 2 2.49 2.31 17.74
C THR A 2 3.98 1.95 17.74
N TYR A 3 4.47 1.36 18.82
CA TYR A 3 5.79 0.73 18.86
C TYR A 3 5.74 -0.62 18.16
N ILE A 4 6.30 -0.67 16.95
CA ILE A 4 6.49 -1.91 16.21
C ILE A 4 7.52 -2.77 16.95
N THR A 5 8.64 -2.14 17.34
CA THR A 5 9.63 -2.66 18.28
C THR A 5 9.99 -1.54 19.29
N ASP A 6 10.94 -1.76 20.21
CA ASP A 6 11.30 -0.72 21.19
C ASP A 6 11.86 0.55 20.52
N ARG A 7 12.48 0.42 19.35
CA ARG A 7 13.21 1.49 18.64
C ARG A 7 12.62 1.86 17.29
N LEU A 8 11.50 1.24 16.89
CA LEU A 8 10.77 1.53 15.66
C LEU A 8 9.32 1.86 15.97
N ILE A 9 8.92 3.09 15.64
CA ILE A 9 7.57 3.60 15.87
C ILE A 9 6.91 3.84 14.51
N ALA A 10 5.67 3.39 14.38
CA ALA A 10 4.77 3.75 13.29
C ALA A 10 3.71 4.74 13.80
N MET A 11 3.42 5.80 13.05
CA MET A 11 2.30 6.69 13.37
C MET A 11 1.54 7.16 12.14
N SER A 12 0.33 7.68 12.35
CA SER A 12 -0.40 8.49 11.38
C SER A 12 0.07 9.95 11.44
N PHE A 13 -0.34 10.73 10.46
CA PHE A 13 0.07 12.12 10.27
C PHE A 13 -0.17 12.99 11.52
N PRO A 14 0.82 13.79 11.96
CA PRO A 14 0.66 14.77 13.02
C PRO A 14 -0.02 16.02 12.45
N ALA A 15 -1.33 16.09 12.60
CA ALA A 15 -2.17 17.12 12.01
C ALA A 15 -2.15 18.42 12.81
N GLN A 16 -2.43 19.52 12.11
CA GLN A 16 -2.48 20.87 12.67
C GLN A 16 -3.82 21.52 12.36
N GLY A 17 -4.22 22.50 13.18
CA GLY A 17 -5.42 23.29 12.96
C GLY A 17 -6.69 22.42 12.92
N VAL A 18 -7.55 22.64 11.93
CA VAL A 18 -8.84 21.92 11.83
C VAL A 18 -8.64 20.42 11.59
N GLU A 19 -7.55 20.00 10.94
CA GLU A 19 -7.27 18.60 10.68
C GLU A 19 -7.02 17.79 11.96
N SER A 20 -6.57 18.43 13.06
CA SER A 20 -6.35 17.75 14.34
C SER A 20 -7.65 17.33 15.03
N THR A 21 -8.81 17.82 14.58
CA THR A 21 -10.11 17.38 15.11
C THR A 21 -10.47 15.94 14.69
N TYR A 22 -9.83 15.40 13.65
CA TYR A 22 -10.08 14.04 13.15
C TYR A 22 -8.79 13.23 12.87
N ARG A 23 -7.61 13.79 13.16
CA ARG A 23 -6.29 13.13 13.10
C ARG A 23 -5.50 13.39 14.40
N ASN A 24 -4.31 12.80 14.53
CA ASN A 24 -3.49 13.01 15.73
C ASN A 24 -3.08 14.47 15.83
N ASP A 25 -3.34 15.12 16.96
CA ASP A 25 -2.88 16.48 17.21
C ASP A 25 -1.35 16.52 17.34
N ILE A 26 -0.70 17.41 16.59
CA ILE A 26 0.75 17.59 16.63
C ILE A 26 1.29 17.94 18.02
N GLU A 27 0.54 18.69 18.83
CA GLU A 27 0.95 19.07 20.18
C GLU A 27 0.98 17.84 21.08
N GLU A 28 -0.04 16.98 21.00
CA GLU A 28 -0.09 15.73 21.77
C GLU A 28 1.01 14.76 21.32
N VAL A 29 1.23 14.64 20.01
CA VAL A 29 2.26 13.76 19.44
C VAL A 29 3.66 14.22 19.86
N SER A 30 3.94 15.52 19.77
CA SER A 30 5.25 16.08 20.16
C SER A 30 5.48 15.94 21.67
N GLN A 31 4.49 16.26 22.51
CA GLN A 31 4.57 16.06 23.95
C GLN A 31 4.85 14.59 24.31
N LEU A 32 4.13 13.66 23.68
CA LEU A 32 4.31 12.23 23.93
C LEU A 32 5.71 11.75 23.52
N LEU A 33 6.23 12.18 22.36
CA LEU A 33 7.58 11.82 21.92
C LEU A 33 8.63 12.41 22.84
N ASN A 34 8.56 13.71 23.13
CA ASN A 34 9.52 14.42 23.99
C ASN A 34 9.50 13.93 25.45
N PHE A 35 8.37 13.41 25.93
CA PHE A 35 8.26 12.80 27.25
C PHE A 35 8.91 11.42 27.30
N ASN A 36 8.71 10.60 26.27
CA ASN A 36 9.20 9.21 26.24
C ASN A 36 10.65 9.09 25.76
N HIS A 37 11.10 10.03 24.93
CA HIS A 37 12.43 10.06 24.32
C HIS A 37 12.96 11.49 24.37
N ASP A 38 14.22 11.63 24.74
CA ASP A 38 14.93 12.91 24.60
C ASP A 38 14.81 13.41 23.15
N ASN A 39 14.64 14.72 22.96
CA ASN A 39 14.40 15.29 21.64
C ASN A 39 15.57 15.07 20.66
N THR A 40 16.76 14.75 21.14
CA THR A 40 17.93 14.36 20.33
C THR A 40 17.99 12.87 20.02
N LYS A 41 17.11 12.05 20.61
CA LYS A 41 17.13 10.59 20.52
C LYS A 41 16.02 10.01 19.66
N TYR A 42 15.21 10.84 19.00
CA TYR A 42 14.30 10.35 17.96
C TYR A 42 14.46 11.11 16.65
N LYS A 43 14.19 10.41 15.54
CA LYS A 43 14.17 10.98 14.19
C LYS A 43 12.90 10.53 13.46
N ILE A 44 12.21 11.49 12.85
CA ILE A 44 10.94 11.27 12.16
C ILE A 44 11.19 11.18 10.65
N TYR A 45 10.61 10.17 10.01
CA TYR A 45 10.62 9.96 8.56
C TYR A 45 9.22 10.24 8.03
N ASN A 46 9.07 11.38 7.37
CA ASN A 46 7.81 11.86 6.81
C ASN A 46 7.63 11.36 5.37
N LEU A 47 6.79 10.34 5.20
CA LEU A 47 6.52 9.74 3.89
C LEU A 47 5.35 10.43 3.15
N SER A 48 4.72 11.44 3.76
CA SER A 48 3.43 11.97 3.31
C SER A 48 3.51 12.99 2.17
N GLN A 49 4.69 13.58 1.94
CA GLN A 49 4.92 14.78 1.12
C GLN A 49 4.22 16.06 1.64
N GLN A 50 3.53 15.97 2.77
CA GLN A 50 2.90 17.13 3.42
C GLN A 50 3.81 17.67 4.52
N LEU A 51 4.10 18.97 4.44
CA LEU A 51 4.87 19.68 5.46
C LEU A 51 3.97 20.06 6.63
N TYR A 52 4.57 20.16 7.82
CA TYR A 52 3.93 20.63 9.06
C TYR A 52 5.01 21.31 9.92
N ASP A 53 4.66 21.86 11.08
CA ASP A 53 5.63 22.53 11.96
C ASP A 53 6.66 21.53 12.53
N TYR A 54 7.84 21.48 11.92
CA TYR A 54 8.93 20.56 12.32
C TYR A 54 9.64 21.02 13.59
N ASP A 55 9.48 22.27 14.01
CA ASP A 55 10.11 22.80 15.23
C ASP A 55 9.51 22.14 16.48
N LYS A 56 8.28 21.64 16.39
CA LYS A 56 7.64 20.79 17.43
C LYS A 56 8.43 19.53 17.75
N PHE A 57 9.27 19.08 16.82
CA PHE A 57 10.09 17.90 16.91
C PHE A 57 11.59 18.23 16.93
N GLY A 58 11.95 19.46 17.30
CA GLY A 58 13.34 19.92 17.36
C GLY A 58 14.06 19.89 16.01
N GLY A 59 13.32 19.97 14.90
CA GLY A 59 13.87 19.86 13.55
C GLY A 59 14.30 18.45 13.12
N ASN A 60 14.01 17.41 13.92
CA ASN A 60 14.43 16.03 13.65
C ASN A 60 13.50 15.29 12.68
N VAL A 61 13.14 15.94 11.57
CA VAL A 61 12.24 15.41 10.54
C VAL A 61 12.97 15.27 9.20
N VAL A 62 12.88 14.09 8.60
CA VAL A 62 13.37 13.75 7.27
C VAL A 62 12.19 13.76 6.31
N ASP A 63 12.16 14.71 5.37
CA ASP A 63 11.02 14.97 4.47
C ASP A 63 11.29 14.63 3.00
N TRP A 64 12.55 14.44 2.60
CA TRP A 64 12.92 14.01 1.24
C TRP A 64 12.52 12.57 0.91
N CYS A 65 12.05 11.80 1.90
CA CYS A 65 11.74 10.36 1.77
C CYS A 65 10.28 10.05 1.40
N GLY A 66 9.45 11.07 1.12
CA GLY A 66 8.03 10.91 0.80
C GLY A 66 7.70 10.62 -0.66
N TRP A 67 6.58 9.95 -0.87
CA TRP A 67 6.03 9.68 -2.21
C TRP A 67 4.48 9.70 -2.20
N PRO A 68 3.84 9.81 -3.39
CA PRO A 68 2.39 9.98 -3.50
C PRO A 68 1.59 8.89 -2.82
N ASP A 69 0.42 9.25 -2.27
CA ASP A 69 -0.38 8.31 -1.50
C ASP A 69 -0.90 7.14 -2.34
N HIS A 70 -1.04 5.97 -1.71
CA HIS A 70 -1.40 4.69 -2.34
C HIS A 70 -0.46 4.19 -3.46
N HIS A 71 0.70 4.81 -3.65
CA HIS A 71 1.74 4.34 -4.57
C HIS A 71 2.89 3.64 -3.84
N ASN A 72 3.88 3.20 -4.60
CA ASN A 72 5.17 2.66 -4.16
C ASN A 72 6.26 3.76 -4.14
N PRO A 73 7.33 3.59 -3.35
CA PRO A 73 8.53 4.40 -3.51
C PRO A 73 9.30 3.94 -4.76
N PRO A 74 10.07 4.82 -5.41
CA PRO A 74 11.15 4.42 -6.31
C PRO A 74 12.14 3.53 -5.60
N LEU A 75 12.80 2.64 -6.33
CA LEU A 75 13.69 1.66 -5.73
C LEU A 75 14.89 2.36 -5.05
N ASP A 76 15.44 3.41 -5.66
CA ASP A 76 16.53 4.21 -5.07
C ASP A 76 16.07 4.92 -3.78
N LEU A 77 14.92 5.59 -3.82
CA LEU A 77 14.37 6.27 -2.65
C LEU A 77 14.14 5.31 -1.49
N LEU A 78 13.64 4.10 -1.78
CA LEU A 78 13.46 3.04 -0.80
C LEU A 78 14.80 2.68 -0.15
N VAL A 79 15.82 2.33 -0.95
CA VAL A 79 17.14 1.95 -0.42
C VAL A 79 17.78 3.07 0.39
N ARG A 80 17.71 4.33 -0.08
CA ARG A 80 18.24 5.51 0.63
C ARG A 80 17.57 5.73 1.97
N THR A 81 16.25 5.62 2.01
CA THR A 81 15.46 5.81 3.23
C THR A 81 15.83 4.76 4.26
N ILE A 82 15.92 3.49 3.85
CA ILE A 82 16.31 2.40 4.74
C ILE A 82 17.74 2.55 5.24
N HIS A 83 18.68 2.94 4.38
CA HIS A 83 20.06 3.19 4.77
C HIS A 83 20.18 4.35 5.77
N ASN A 84 19.43 5.44 5.58
CA ASN A 84 19.42 6.57 6.52
C ASN A 84 18.86 6.16 7.89
N LEU A 85 17.77 5.38 7.90
CA LEU A 85 17.18 4.81 9.12
C LEU A 85 18.15 3.88 9.83
N TYR A 86 18.80 2.99 9.09
CA TYR A 86 19.81 2.09 9.60
C TYR A 86 20.96 2.83 10.30
N LYS A 87 21.56 3.83 9.63
CA LYS A 87 22.62 4.63 10.22
C LYS A 87 22.18 5.28 11.52
N TRP A 88 21.02 5.93 11.52
CA TRP A 88 20.48 6.55 12.73
C TRP A 88 20.37 5.59 13.92
N LEU A 89 19.89 4.37 13.71
CA LEU A 89 19.78 3.39 14.79
C LEU A 89 21.12 2.74 15.17
N CYS A 90 22.11 2.72 14.27
CA CYS A 90 23.47 2.31 14.59
C CYS A 90 24.23 3.35 15.40
N ASP A 91 23.96 4.64 15.18
CA ASP A 91 24.72 5.73 15.80
C ASP A 91 24.62 5.73 17.33
N ASP A 92 23.48 5.32 17.90
CA ASP A 92 23.28 5.26 19.36
C ASP A 92 22.20 4.21 19.72
N PRO A 93 22.42 3.31 20.70
CA PRO A 93 21.42 2.32 21.14
C PRO A 93 20.12 2.90 21.72
N GLU A 94 20.12 4.15 22.17
CA GLU A 94 18.92 4.86 22.65
C GLU A 94 18.15 5.54 21.52
N ASN A 95 18.73 5.65 20.32
CA ASN A 95 18.03 6.26 19.19
C ASN A 95 16.78 5.46 18.81
N VAL A 96 15.72 6.19 18.50
CA VAL A 96 14.42 5.69 18.04
C VAL A 96 14.10 6.30 16.68
N ALA A 97 13.57 5.49 15.76
CA ALA A 97 13.08 5.95 14.48
C ALA A 97 11.55 5.96 14.49
N VAL A 98 10.96 7.07 14.03
CA VAL A 98 9.51 7.23 13.90
C VAL A 98 9.19 7.37 12.42
N VAL A 99 8.37 6.49 11.86
CA VAL A 99 7.99 6.52 10.44
C VAL A 99 6.50 6.80 10.34
N HIS A 100 6.11 7.75 9.49
CA HIS A 100 4.70 8.07 9.29
C HIS A 100 4.36 8.40 7.83
N CYS A 101 3.10 8.22 7.50
CA CYS A 101 2.49 8.76 6.28
C CYS A 101 1.19 9.46 6.68
N LEU A 102 0.11 9.35 5.88
CA LEU A 102 -1.20 9.86 6.30
C LEU A 102 -1.85 8.94 7.36
N ALA A 103 -2.17 7.69 7.02
CA ALA A 103 -2.78 6.74 7.96
C ALA A 103 -1.76 5.91 8.79
N GLY A 104 -0.49 5.92 8.40
CA GLY A 104 0.54 5.07 9.00
C GLY A 104 0.34 3.57 8.71
N LYS A 105 -0.13 3.23 7.49
CA LYS A 105 -0.43 1.86 7.02
C LYS A 105 0.52 1.44 5.90
N GLY A 106 0.12 1.56 4.63
CA GLY A 106 0.84 1.03 3.47
C GLY A 106 2.28 1.57 3.33
N ARG A 107 2.43 2.88 3.14
CA ARG A 107 3.76 3.52 2.96
C ARG A 107 4.69 3.31 4.17
N THR A 108 4.17 3.57 5.37
CA THR A 108 4.89 3.33 6.63
C THR A 108 5.30 1.87 6.79
N GLY A 109 4.38 0.96 6.49
CA GLY A 109 4.62 -0.47 6.52
C GLY A 109 5.67 -0.91 5.52
N THR A 110 5.70 -0.35 4.31
CA THR A 110 6.74 -0.65 3.31
C THR A 110 8.13 -0.33 3.88
N ILE A 111 8.34 0.86 4.43
CA ILE A 111 9.63 1.24 5.03
C ILE A 111 9.96 0.36 6.23
N ILE A 112 9.02 0.15 7.16
CA ILE A 112 9.29 -0.61 8.38
C ILE A 112 9.55 -2.09 8.07
N SER A 113 8.79 -2.72 7.18
CA SER A 113 9.03 -4.11 6.76
C SER A 113 10.38 -4.26 6.06
N CYS A 114 10.72 -3.36 5.13
CA CYS A 114 12.05 -3.35 4.51
C CYS A 114 13.16 -3.14 5.54
N PHE A 115 12.95 -2.28 6.55
CA PHE A 115 13.94 -2.08 7.59
C PHE A 115 14.11 -3.32 8.48
N MET A 116 13.04 -4.02 8.83
CA MET A 116 13.16 -5.25 9.63
C MET A 116 13.87 -6.37 8.85
N LEU A 117 13.71 -6.41 7.52
CA LEU A 117 14.57 -7.23 6.65
C LEU A 117 16.01 -6.73 6.68
N CYS A 118 16.23 -5.41 6.59
CA CYS A 118 17.55 -4.75 6.72
C CYS A 118 18.28 -5.15 8.01
N ALA A 119 17.55 -5.28 9.09
CA ALA A 119 18.07 -5.56 10.42
C ALA A 119 18.28 -7.05 10.71
N ASN A 120 17.95 -7.97 9.78
CA ASN A 120 17.88 -9.42 10.01
C ASN A 120 16.88 -9.84 11.11
N LEU A 121 15.86 -9.02 11.40
CA LEU A 121 14.80 -9.43 12.32
C LEU A 121 13.91 -10.50 11.66
N PHE A 122 13.67 -10.38 10.36
CA PHE A 122 12.99 -11.38 9.53
C PHE A 122 13.83 -11.73 8.29
N SER A 123 13.63 -12.92 7.75
CA SER A 123 14.35 -13.43 6.57
C SER A 123 13.59 -13.25 5.26
N ASN A 124 12.30 -12.93 5.32
CA ASN A 124 11.43 -12.76 4.14
C ASN A 124 10.41 -11.63 4.37
N GLY A 125 10.00 -10.99 3.28
CA GLY A 125 9.09 -9.85 3.29
C GLY A 125 7.69 -10.18 3.78
N GLU A 126 7.20 -11.40 3.55
CA GLU A 126 5.88 -11.86 4.03
C GLU A 126 5.78 -11.76 5.54
N ASP A 127 6.74 -12.34 6.26
CA ASP A 127 6.78 -12.34 7.72
C ASP A 127 6.99 -10.94 8.29
N ALA A 128 7.86 -10.13 7.67
CA ALA A 128 8.07 -8.75 8.07
C ALA A 128 6.79 -7.88 7.90
N ARG A 129 6.02 -8.10 6.84
CA ARG A 129 4.73 -7.41 6.61
C ARG A 129 3.68 -7.88 7.60
N LYS A 130 3.56 -9.20 7.84
CA LYS A 130 2.62 -9.77 8.84
C LYS A 130 2.91 -9.23 10.23
N TYR A 131 4.17 -9.24 10.65
CA TYR A 131 4.56 -8.67 11.94
C TYR A 131 4.19 -7.19 12.05
N PHE A 132 4.53 -6.37 11.04
CA PHE A 132 4.12 -4.96 11.04
C PHE A 132 2.60 -4.81 11.17
N ALA A 133 1.83 -5.55 10.37
CA ALA A 133 0.38 -5.46 10.32
C ALA A 133 -0.27 -5.82 11.67
N THR A 134 0.21 -6.90 12.30
CA THR A 134 -0.28 -7.38 13.59
C THR A 134 0.06 -6.45 14.75
N ARG A 135 1.19 -5.73 14.66
CA ARG A 135 1.55 -4.70 15.64
C ARG A 135 0.76 -3.41 15.42
N ARG A 136 0.59 -2.99 14.16
CA ARG A 136 0.00 -1.69 13.80
C ARG A 136 -1.52 -1.67 13.92
N SER A 137 -2.17 -2.78 13.62
CA SER A 137 -3.63 -2.87 13.51
C SER A 137 -4.17 -4.11 14.20
N VAL A 138 -5.23 -3.93 15.00
CA VAL A 138 -6.03 -5.02 15.58
C VAL A 138 -6.67 -5.94 14.54
N THR A 139 -6.66 -5.52 13.27
CA THR A 139 -7.30 -6.24 12.17
C THR A 139 -6.27 -6.86 11.22
N ASN A 140 -4.97 -6.80 11.57
CA ASN A 140 -3.85 -7.26 10.76
C ASN A 140 -3.74 -6.56 9.39
N TRP A 141 -4.13 -5.28 9.32
CA TRP A 141 -3.98 -4.46 8.12
C TRP A 141 -2.61 -3.77 8.12
N GLY A 142 -1.86 -3.97 7.03
CA GLY A 142 -0.52 -3.43 6.85
C GLY A 142 -0.26 -3.06 5.40
N VAL A 143 0.77 -3.65 4.80
CA VAL A 143 1.11 -3.45 3.39
C VAL A 143 0.29 -4.42 2.54
N ALA A 144 -0.82 -3.95 1.98
CA ALA A 144 -1.78 -4.79 1.23
C ALA A 144 -1.81 -4.52 -0.28
N ASN A 145 -1.35 -3.35 -0.73
CA ASN A 145 -1.33 -3.02 -2.16
C ASN A 145 -0.28 -3.88 -2.88
N PRO A 146 -0.65 -4.61 -3.95
CA PRO A 146 0.28 -5.42 -4.73
C PRO A 146 1.60 -4.73 -5.12
N SER A 147 1.57 -3.48 -5.57
CA SER A 147 2.82 -2.78 -5.91
C SER A 147 3.68 -2.44 -4.70
N GLN A 148 3.10 -2.18 -3.53
CA GLN A 148 3.88 -1.98 -2.31
C GLN A 148 4.51 -3.30 -1.83
N ILE A 149 3.78 -4.42 -1.94
CA ILE A 149 4.29 -5.76 -1.64
C ILE A 149 5.47 -6.10 -2.54
N ARG A 150 5.32 -5.88 -3.86
CA ARG A 150 6.38 -6.09 -4.85
C ARG A 150 7.67 -5.34 -4.52
N TYR A 151 7.59 -4.11 -4.01
CA TYR A 151 8.78 -3.33 -3.64
C TYR A 151 9.42 -3.82 -2.33
N VAL A 152 8.66 -4.44 -1.42
CA VAL A 152 9.23 -5.17 -0.28
C VAL A 152 9.99 -6.40 -0.77
N GLU A 153 9.42 -7.15 -1.73
CA GLU A 153 10.08 -8.32 -2.35
C GLU A 153 11.33 -7.91 -3.14
N TYR A 154 11.28 -6.81 -3.89
CA TYR A 154 12.47 -6.25 -4.52
C TYR A 154 13.54 -5.92 -3.51
N PHE A 155 13.20 -5.26 -2.39
CA PHE A 155 14.18 -4.95 -1.37
C PHE A 155 14.77 -6.22 -0.74
N GLU A 156 13.97 -7.24 -0.42
CA GLU A 156 14.44 -8.55 0.03
C GLU A 156 15.46 -9.13 -0.96
N GLN A 157 15.16 -9.10 -2.25
CA GLN A 157 16.05 -9.63 -3.26
C GLN A 157 17.33 -8.78 -3.45
N ILE A 158 17.27 -7.46 -3.24
CA ILE A 158 18.48 -6.61 -3.18
C ILE A 158 19.40 -7.06 -2.04
N LEU A 159 18.83 -7.37 -0.88
CA LEU A 159 19.61 -7.88 0.26
C LEU A 159 20.27 -9.23 -0.06
N ASN A 160 19.58 -10.09 -0.82
CA ASN A 160 20.05 -11.44 -1.14
C ASN A 160 21.02 -11.51 -2.32
N LYS A 161 20.78 -10.73 -3.38
CA LYS A 161 21.46 -10.81 -4.68
C LYS A 161 22.29 -9.57 -5.02
N GLY A 162 22.12 -8.48 -4.28
CA GLY A 162 22.71 -7.18 -4.59
C GLY A 162 21.82 -6.32 -5.47
N ILE A 163 22.32 -5.12 -5.77
CA ILE A 163 21.60 -4.10 -6.54
C ILE A 163 21.58 -4.49 -8.02
N PRO A 164 20.44 -4.38 -8.72
CA PRO A 164 20.35 -4.74 -10.13
C PRO A 164 21.20 -3.77 -10.99
N PRO A 165 21.87 -4.27 -12.05
CA PRO A 165 22.49 -3.40 -13.04
C PRO A 165 21.42 -2.64 -13.83
N LYS A 166 21.70 -1.38 -14.18
CA LYS A 166 20.81 -0.58 -15.03
C LYS A 166 20.93 -1.06 -16.47
N LYS A 167 19.90 -1.74 -16.97
CA LYS A 167 19.87 -2.33 -18.30
C LYS A 167 18.74 -1.79 -19.16
N GLY A 168 17.54 -1.56 -18.62
CA GLY A 168 16.36 -1.20 -19.42
C GLY A 168 15.95 -2.26 -20.45
N ALA A 169 14.85 -2.02 -21.16
CA ALA A 169 14.36 -2.86 -22.25
C ALA A 169 13.32 -2.12 -23.09
N ARG A 170 13.03 -2.60 -24.31
CA ARG A 170 11.96 -2.06 -25.15
C ARG A 170 10.66 -2.82 -24.94
N LEU A 171 9.61 -2.15 -24.48
CA LEU A 171 8.27 -2.72 -24.38
C LEU A 171 7.64 -2.79 -25.79
N MET A 172 7.45 -4.01 -26.28
CA MET A 172 6.91 -4.27 -27.61
C MET A 172 5.38 -4.24 -27.61
N SER A 173 4.77 -4.96 -26.67
CA SER A 173 3.31 -5.03 -26.55
C SER A 173 2.84 -5.35 -25.13
N ILE A 174 1.58 -5.03 -24.86
CA ILE A 174 0.85 -5.45 -23.67
C ILE A 174 -0.26 -6.40 -24.11
N VAL A 175 -0.33 -7.57 -23.50
CA VAL A 175 -1.33 -8.59 -23.77
C VAL A 175 -2.29 -8.66 -22.59
N MET A 176 -3.58 -8.45 -22.86
CA MET A 176 -4.66 -8.61 -21.89
C MET A 176 -5.42 -9.89 -22.23
N ASN A 177 -5.37 -10.90 -21.35
CA ASN A 177 -5.87 -12.23 -21.70
C ASN A 177 -7.41 -12.33 -21.72
N ARG A 178 -8.08 -11.47 -20.97
CA ARG A 178 -9.54 -11.39 -20.83
C ARG A 178 -9.96 -9.94 -20.77
N VAL A 179 -11.10 -9.61 -21.35
CA VAL A 179 -11.69 -8.29 -21.23
C VAL A 179 -12.54 -8.23 -19.96
N PRO A 180 -12.28 -7.30 -19.02
CA PRO A 180 -13.09 -7.16 -17.82
C PRO A 180 -14.45 -6.54 -18.15
N ASN A 181 -15.44 -6.74 -17.27
CA ASN A 181 -16.78 -6.20 -17.46
C ASN A 181 -16.98 -4.90 -16.65
N VAL A 182 -16.23 -3.86 -17.02
CA VAL A 182 -16.20 -2.57 -16.29
C VAL A 182 -17.12 -1.51 -16.87
N SER A 183 -17.50 -1.64 -18.14
CA SER A 183 -18.44 -0.75 -18.82
C SER A 183 -19.89 -1.11 -18.53
N MET A 184 -20.76 -0.10 -18.43
CA MET A 184 -22.21 -0.30 -18.28
C MET A 184 -22.86 -1.01 -19.48
N LEU A 185 -22.24 -0.96 -20.65
CA LEU A 185 -22.73 -1.61 -21.88
C LEU A 185 -22.18 -3.04 -22.05
N GLY A 186 -21.41 -3.53 -21.08
CA GLY A 186 -20.69 -4.79 -21.18
C GLY A 186 -19.27 -4.61 -21.75
N GLY A 187 -18.29 -5.28 -21.13
CA GLY A 187 -16.89 -5.26 -21.55
C GLY A 187 -16.12 -4.04 -21.05
N ALA A 188 -15.14 -3.57 -21.84
CA ALA A 188 -14.22 -2.48 -21.46
C ALA A 188 -13.71 -1.72 -22.70
N CYS A 189 -13.40 -0.43 -22.54
CA CYS A 189 -12.61 0.39 -23.44
C CYS A 189 -11.26 0.71 -22.78
N PRO A 190 -10.32 -0.26 -22.73
CA PRO A 190 -9.10 -0.15 -21.93
C PRO A 190 -8.08 0.77 -22.61
N ALA A 191 -7.56 1.71 -21.83
CA ALA A 191 -6.41 2.53 -22.18
C ALA A 191 -5.31 2.39 -21.13
N PHE A 192 -4.10 2.17 -21.60
CA PHE A 192 -2.89 2.14 -20.82
C PHE A 192 -2.21 3.50 -20.89
N PHE A 193 -1.67 3.95 -19.76
CA PHE A 193 -0.84 5.15 -19.68
C PHE A 193 0.45 4.78 -18.95
N ILE A 194 1.59 4.97 -19.61
CA ILE A 194 2.90 4.59 -19.11
C ILE A 194 3.68 5.86 -18.77
N TYR A 195 4.24 5.90 -17.57
CA TYR A 195 5.03 7.02 -17.05
C TYR A 195 6.37 6.49 -16.54
N ASP A 196 7.42 7.29 -16.73
CA ASP A 196 8.67 7.13 -16.00
C ASP A 196 8.54 7.89 -14.68
N TYR A 197 8.83 7.24 -13.54
CA TYR A 197 8.80 7.92 -12.24
C TYR A 197 9.92 8.96 -12.09
N ASN A 198 11.10 8.72 -12.64
CA ASN A 198 12.25 9.58 -12.42
C ASN A 198 12.22 10.82 -13.32
N GLU A 199 11.52 10.76 -14.45
CA GLU A 199 11.39 11.90 -15.36
C GLU A 199 10.14 12.73 -15.08
N VAL A 200 10.36 13.97 -14.63
CA VAL A 200 9.31 14.97 -14.44
C VAL A 200 9.37 15.97 -15.60
N SER A 201 8.21 16.31 -16.16
CA SER A 201 8.09 17.37 -17.18
C SER A 201 8.43 18.74 -16.61
N THR A 202 8.64 19.73 -17.48
CA THR A 202 8.95 21.13 -17.11
C THR A 202 7.94 21.75 -16.13
N ASN A 203 6.71 21.22 -16.09
CA ASN A 203 5.62 21.74 -15.28
C ASN A 203 5.45 20.97 -13.96
N GLY A 204 6.40 20.11 -13.58
CA GLY A 204 6.34 19.32 -12.34
C GLY A 204 5.43 18.09 -12.42
N ILE A 205 4.88 17.76 -13.60
CA ILE A 205 4.02 16.60 -13.80
C ILE A 205 4.87 15.41 -14.26
N GLN A 206 4.59 14.21 -13.74
CA GLN A 206 5.24 12.98 -14.18
C GLN A 206 5.17 12.82 -15.70
N LYS A 207 6.31 12.56 -16.35
CA LYS A 207 6.37 12.49 -17.81
C LYS A 207 5.66 11.24 -18.31
N GLN A 208 4.57 11.44 -19.06
CA GLN A 208 3.94 10.37 -19.81
C GLN A 208 4.83 9.98 -20.98
N LEU A 209 5.22 8.70 -21.03
CA LEU A 209 6.01 8.14 -22.13
C LEU A 209 5.13 7.64 -23.27
N TRP A 210 3.96 7.09 -22.94
CA TRP A 210 3.08 6.47 -23.93
C TRP A 210 1.64 6.30 -23.44
N SER A 211 0.69 6.32 -24.38
CA SER A 211 -0.67 5.84 -24.16
C SER A 211 -1.30 5.37 -25.48
N ASN A 212 -2.20 4.39 -25.41
CA ASN A 212 -3.08 4.01 -26.53
C ASN A 212 -4.46 4.69 -26.48
N SER A 213 -4.67 5.73 -25.67
CA SER A 213 -6.01 6.33 -25.49
C SER A 213 -6.66 6.83 -26.78
N GLU A 214 -5.87 7.26 -27.77
CA GLU A 214 -6.37 7.72 -29.07
C GLU A 214 -6.67 6.58 -30.06
N ASN A 215 -6.11 5.39 -29.82
CA ASN A 215 -6.14 4.25 -30.74
C ASN A 215 -6.85 3.02 -30.15
N THR A 216 -7.43 3.14 -28.97
CA THR A 216 -8.20 2.06 -28.34
C THR A 216 -9.66 2.09 -28.78
N ARG A 217 -10.39 1.02 -28.44
CA ARG A 217 -11.82 0.86 -28.73
C ARG A 217 -12.49 0.06 -27.63
N THR A 218 -13.82 0.01 -27.65
CA THR A 218 -14.58 -0.89 -26.78
C THR A 218 -14.45 -2.33 -27.26
N TYR A 219 -14.11 -3.21 -26.31
CA TYR A 219 -14.09 -4.66 -26.44
C TYR A 219 -15.19 -5.25 -25.58
N LYS A 220 -15.82 -6.33 -26.05
CA LYS A 220 -16.82 -7.07 -25.28
C LYS A 220 -16.15 -8.02 -24.30
N ALA A 221 -16.83 -8.37 -23.21
CA ALA A 221 -16.31 -9.31 -22.22
C ALA A 221 -16.06 -10.74 -22.79
N GLU A 222 -16.73 -11.07 -23.90
CA GLU A 222 -16.55 -12.33 -24.64
C GLU A 222 -15.33 -12.32 -25.58
N ASP A 223 -14.75 -11.13 -25.84
CA ASP A 223 -13.56 -11.02 -26.66
C ASP A 223 -12.38 -11.76 -25.98
N ALA A 224 -11.58 -12.40 -26.82
CA ALA A 224 -10.43 -13.18 -26.38
C ALA A 224 -9.24 -12.28 -26.02
N MET A 225 -8.05 -12.87 -26.01
CA MET A 225 -6.78 -12.20 -25.77
C MET A 225 -6.61 -10.98 -26.70
N ILE A 226 -6.43 -9.80 -26.12
CA ILE A 226 -6.20 -8.53 -26.82
C ILE A 226 -4.73 -8.14 -26.68
N GLU A 227 -4.10 -7.78 -27.79
CA GLU A 227 -2.74 -7.27 -27.82
C GLU A 227 -2.72 -5.78 -28.18
N PHE A 228 -1.99 -5.00 -27.40
CA PHE A 228 -1.78 -3.56 -27.58
C PHE A 228 -0.32 -3.32 -27.97
N PRO A 229 -0.03 -2.98 -29.24
CA PRO A 229 1.31 -2.60 -29.68
C PRO A 229 1.78 -1.30 -28.99
N VAL A 230 3.03 -1.27 -28.51
CA VAL A 230 3.60 -0.13 -27.75
C VAL A 230 4.82 0.45 -28.46
N GLY A 231 5.97 -0.23 -28.37
CA GLY A 231 7.21 0.15 -29.05
C GLY A 231 8.00 1.28 -28.40
N ILE A 232 8.10 1.33 -27.06
CA ILE A 232 8.89 2.34 -26.32
C ILE A 232 10.01 1.72 -25.49
N ASP A 233 11.07 2.47 -25.25
CA ASP A 233 12.17 2.06 -24.38
C ASP A 233 11.91 2.50 -22.94
N LEU A 234 12.17 1.61 -21.99
CA LEU A 234 11.91 1.80 -20.55
C LEU A 234 13.15 1.39 -19.74
N GLN A 235 13.35 2.03 -18.58
CA GLN A 235 14.40 1.69 -17.61
C GLN A 235 13.95 2.12 -16.19
N GLY A 236 14.44 1.47 -15.14
CA GLY A 236 14.14 1.88 -13.76
C GLY A 236 12.66 1.75 -13.36
N ASP A 237 12.19 2.70 -12.56
CA ASP A 237 10.85 2.68 -11.95
C ASP A 237 9.78 3.19 -12.93
N ILE A 238 8.88 2.29 -13.33
CA ILE A 238 7.83 2.54 -14.31
C ILE A 238 6.45 2.44 -13.64
N TRP A 239 5.57 3.38 -13.99
CA TRP A 239 4.18 3.40 -13.62
C TRP A 239 3.28 3.12 -14.83
N ILE A 240 2.36 2.19 -14.65
CA ILE A 240 1.42 1.75 -15.69
C ILE A 240 0.02 1.85 -15.12
N PHE A 241 -0.76 2.78 -15.65
CA PHE A 241 -2.18 2.93 -15.32
C PHE A 241 -3.02 2.22 -16.37
N LEU A 242 -3.91 1.34 -15.92
CA LEU A 242 -5.01 0.82 -16.73
C LEU A 242 -6.25 1.66 -16.43
N ARG A 243 -6.83 2.23 -17.48
CA ARG A 243 -7.99 3.12 -17.40
C ARG A 243 -9.12 2.65 -18.31
N GLU A 244 -10.35 2.85 -17.88
CA GLU A 244 -11.54 2.73 -18.73
C GLU A 244 -11.82 4.08 -19.38
N LEU A 245 -11.82 4.15 -20.71
CA LEU A 245 -12.26 5.35 -21.43
C LEU A 245 -13.78 5.42 -21.48
N LYS A 246 -14.30 6.62 -21.19
CA LYS A 246 -15.73 6.95 -21.22
C LYS A 246 -15.94 8.16 -22.12
N GLY A 247 -17.19 8.39 -22.54
CA GLY A 247 -17.52 9.53 -23.42
C GLY A 247 -17.14 10.92 -22.87
N TRP A 248 -16.92 11.04 -21.57
CA TRP A 248 -16.63 12.31 -20.88
C TRP A 248 -15.29 12.31 -20.10
N GLY A 249 -14.46 11.29 -20.26
CA GLY A 249 -13.21 11.18 -19.51
C GLY A 249 -12.69 9.75 -19.38
N ASN A 250 -11.98 9.47 -18.30
CA ASN A 250 -11.48 8.14 -18.01
C ASN A 250 -11.50 7.83 -16.50
N GLU A 251 -11.61 6.55 -16.16
CA GLU A 251 -11.58 6.04 -14.79
C GLU A 251 -10.35 5.15 -14.61
N LYS A 252 -9.59 5.33 -13.52
CA LYS A 252 -8.51 4.39 -13.17
C LYS A 252 -9.12 3.09 -12.65
N ILE A 253 -8.92 2.00 -13.39
CA ILE A 253 -9.42 0.66 -13.03
C ILE A 253 -8.31 -0.31 -12.62
N GLY A 254 -7.04 0.04 -12.87
CA GLY A 254 -5.90 -0.73 -12.42
C GLY A 254 -4.60 0.08 -12.41
N PHE A 255 -3.65 -0.37 -11.61
CA PHE A 255 -2.33 0.25 -11.52
C PHE A 255 -1.23 -0.79 -11.26
N ILE A 256 -0.09 -0.61 -11.90
CA ILE A 256 1.11 -1.41 -11.70
C ILE A 256 2.29 -0.45 -11.57
N ALA A 257 3.09 -0.64 -10.53
CA ALA A 257 4.42 -0.08 -10.47
C ALA A 257 5.47 -1.18 -10.40
N LEU A 258 6.53 -1.05 -11.20
CA LEU A 258 7.63 -2.00 -11.22
C LEU A 258 8.94 -1.28 -11.43
N ASN A 259 10.04 -1.90 -10.99
CA ASN A 259 11.38 -1.48 -11.39
C ASN A 259 11.86 -2.47 -12.46
N LEU A 260 12.07 -2.00 -13.69
CA LEU A 260 12.33 -2.88 -14.83
C LEU A 260 13.72 -3.53 -14.75
N ASP A 261 14.71 -2.80 -14.24
CA ASP A 261 16.06 -3.33 -14.02
C ASP A 261 16.02 -4.47 -13.00
N MET A 262 15.32 -4.25 -11.88
CA MET A 262 15.12 -5.28 -10.86
C MET A 262 14.32 -6.48 -11.39
N THR A 263 13.26 -6.22 -12.17
CA THR A 263 12.43 -7.29 -12.75
C THR A 263 13.23 -8.20 -13.67
N GLN A 264 14.10 -7.63 -14.53
CA GLN A 264 15.00 -8.39 -15.38
C GLN A 264 16.07 -9.13 -14.58
N PHE A 265 16.61 -8.50 -13.54
CA PHE A 265 17.62 -9.12 -12.69
C PHE A 265 17.08 -10.37 -11.97
N LEU A 266 15.80 -10.37 -11.60
CA LEU A 266 15.13 -11.52 -11.00
C LEU A 266 14.69 -12.57 -12.01
N ASN A 267 14.41 -12.17 -13.25
CA ASN A 267 13.92 -13.03 -14.31
C ASN A 267 14.85 -12.91 -15.53
N PRO A 268 16.10 -13.40 -15.45
CA PRO A 268 17.04 -13.30 -16.54
C PRO A 268 16.50 -14.06 -17.75
N SER A 269 16.38 -13.36 -18.87
CA SER A 269 15.85 -13.92 -20.11
C SER A 269 16.93 -14.57 -20.95
N VAL A 270 16.62 -15.72 -21.55
CA VAL A 270 17.43 -16.33 -22.61
C VAL A 270 16.87 -15.90 -23.97
N GLY A 271 17.66 -15.21 -24.78
CA GLY A 271 17.26 -14.72 -26.11
C GLY A 271 16.93 -13.23 -26.16
N ASN A 272 16.35 -12.80 -27.28
CA ASN A 272 16.13 -11.37 -27.56
C ASN A 272 14.84 -10.81 -26.95
N THR A 273 13.94 -11.65 -26.44
CA THR A 273 12.64 -11.23 -25.90
C THR A 273 12.34 -11.89 -24.58
N PHE A 274 11.60 -11.20 -23.71
CA PHE A 274 11.13 -11.73 -22.43
C PHE A 274 9.76 -11.20 -22.09
N LYS A 275 9.09 -11.87 -21.14
CA LYS A 275 7.70 -11.58 -20.77
C LYS A 275 7.62 -11.37 -19.27
N VAL A 276 6.88 -10.35 -18.85
CA VAL A 276 6.54 -10.09 -17.45
C VAL A 276 5.03 -10.18 -17.32
N LYS A 277 4.55 -11.13 -16.52
CA LYS A 277 3.12 -11.37 -16.33
C LYS A 277 2.71 -10.89 -14.93
N PHE A 278 1.60 -10.15 -14.88
CA PHE A 278 0.92 -9.75 -13.65
C PHE A 278 -0.48 -10.35 -13.64
N THR A 279 -0.73 -11.25 -12.71
CA THR A 279 -2.07 -11.81 -12.45
C THR A 279 -2.98 -10.78 -11.78
N LYS A 280 -4.29 -11.07 -11.74
CA LYS A 280 -5.28 -10.24 -11.04
C LYS A 280 -4.82 -9.83 -9.63
N SER A 281 -4.30 -10.77 -8.84
CA SER A 281 -3.84 -10.51 -7.47
C SER A 281 -2.60 -9.59 -7.38
N GLU A 282 -1.90 -9.36 -8.49
CA GLU A 282 -0.68 -8.57 -8.55
C GLU A 282 -0.90 -7.15 -9.10
N ILE A 283 -2.14 -6.78 -9.43
CA ILE A 283 -2.46 -5.48 -10.04
C ILE A 283 -3.29 -4.66 -9.04
N ASP A 284 -2.80 -3.49 -8.66
CA ASP A 284 -3.47 -2.62 -7.69
C ASP A 284 -4.84 -2.19 -8.23
N GLY A 285 -5.86 -2.23 -7.37
CA GLY A 285 -7.26 -1.95 -7.72
C GLY A 285 -7.97 -3.10 -8.44
N VAL A 286 -7.25 -3.90 -9.22
CA VAL A 286 -7.80 -5.08 -9.93
C VAL A 286 -7.89 -6.31 -9.02
N CYS A 287 -6.96 -6.44 -8.08
CA CYS A 287 -6.86 -7.58 -7.16
C CYS A 287 -8.16 -7.87 -6.39
N SER A 288 -8.91 -6.83 -6.03
CA SER A 288 -10.19 -6.92 -5.32
C SER A 288 -11.42 -6.72 -6.22
N ASP A 289 -11.24 -6.34 -7.48
CA ASP A 289 -12.35 -5.97 -8.36
C ASP A 289 -13.02 -7.21 -8.98
N LYS A 290 -14.30 -7.43 -8.65
CA LYS A 290 -15.10 -8.57 -9.14
C LYS A 290 -15.51 -8.44 -10.61
N ARG A 291 -15.39 -7.24 -11.20
CA ARG A 291 -15.63 -7.00 -12.63
C ARG A 291 -14.56 -7.64 -13.51
N PHE A 292 -13.40 -7.97 -12.92
CA PHE A 292 -12.31 -8.69 -13.57
C PHE A 292 -12.46 -10.21 -13.36
N PRO A 293 -12.32 -11.03 -14.41
CA PRO A 293 -12.27 -12.49 -14.29
C PRO A 293 -11.17 -12.97 -13.33
N ASN A 294 -11.38 -14.09 -12.64
CA ASN A 294 -10.40 -14.62 -11.69
C ASN A 294 -9.09 -15.08 -12.36
N ASP A 295 -9.16 -15.50 -13.63
CA ASP A 295 -7.99 -15.86 -14.45
C ASP A 295 -7.40 -14.66 -15.21
N PHE A 296 -7.84 -13.43 -14.91
CA PHE A 296 -7.32 -12.22 -15.55
C PHE A 296 -5.82 -12.02 -15.29
N TYR A 297 -5.09 -11.64 -16.33
CA TYR A 297 -3.71 -11.21 -16.25
C TYR A 297 -3.36 -10.22 -17.38
N LEU A 298 -2.34 -9.42 -17.12
CA LEU A 298 -1.63 -8.63 -18.11
C LEU A 298 -0.24 -9.23 -18.32
N GLU A 299 0.15 -9.42 -19.57
CA GLU A 299 1.49 -9.87 -19.94
C GLU A 299 2.19 -8.80 -20.79
N PHE A 300 3.33 -8.33 -20.32
CA PHE A 300 4.15 -7.31 -20.96
C PHE A 300 5.28 -7.99 -21.72
N VAL A 301 5.34 -7.78 -23.03
CA VAL A 301 6.33 -8.41 -23.91
C VAL A 301 7.44 -7.41 -24.21
N PHE A 302 8.65 -7.73 -23.79
CA PHE A 302 9.83 -6.89 -23.96
C PHE A 302 10.81 -7.50 -24.96
N SER A 303 11.58 -6.64 -25.61
CA SER A 303 12.84 -7.02 -26.27
C SER A 303 14.03 -6.47 -25.51
N ASN A 304 15.05 -7.30 -25.35
CA ASN A 304 16.32 -6.91 -24.76
C ASN A 304 16.99 -5.85 -25.65
N GLN A 305 17.51 -4.81 -25.01
CA GLN A 305 18.34 -3.80 -25.64
C GLN A 305 19.75 -3.89 -25.06
N ASN A 306 20.76 -3.60 -25.89
CA ASN A 306 22.14 -3.48 -25.45
C ASN A 306 22.39 -2.04 -25.00
N PHE A 307 21.87 -1.66 -23.84
CA PHE A 307 22.25 -0.39 -23.22
C PHE A 307 23.65 -0.52 -22.61
N ALA A 308 24.46 0.53 -22.73
CA ALA A 308 25.76 0.57 -22.06
C ALA A 308 25.55 0.54 -20.54
N GLU A 309 26.25 -0.37 -19.85
CA GLU A 309 26.23 -0.39 -18.38
C GLU A 309 26.84 0.91 -17.86
N ILE A 310 25.99 1.77 -17.28
CA ILE A 310 26.47 2.94 -16.54
C ILE A 310 26.63 2.51 -15.09
N ALA A 311 27.88 2.39 -14.64
CA ALA A 311 28.18 2.21 -13.23
C ALA A 311 27.61 3.40 -12.44
N SER A 312 26.68 3.12 -11.53
CA SER A 312 26.13 4.14 -10.62
C SER A 312 27.05 4.30 -9.40
N THR A 313 27.49 5.52 -9.10
CA THR A 313 28.22 5.84 -7.85
C THR A 313 27.41 5.49 -6.60
N ASP A 314 26.08 5.59 -6.66
CA ASP A 314 25.21 5.22 -5.54
C ASP A 314 25.23 3.71 -5.26
N ALA A 315 25.48 2.89 -6.29
CA ALA A 315 25.55 1.45 -6.12
C ALA A 315 26.71 1.03 -5.21
N LEU A 316 27.86 1.71 -5.26
CA LEU A 316 29.00 1.41 -4.37
C LEU A 316 28.69 1.71 -2.90
N VAL A 317 28.04 2.84 -2.63
CA VAL A 317 27.63 3.23 -1.27
C VAL A 317 26.65 2.22 -0.69
N TYR A 318 25.69 1.77 -1.50
CA TYR A 318 24.74 0.75 -1.07
C TYR A 318 25.39 -0.62 -0.89
N GLN A 319 26.35 -1.02 -1.73
CA GLN A 319 27.07 -2.30 -1.56
C GLN A 319 27.83 -2.35 -0.22
N ASP A 320 28.49 -1.25 0.18
CA ASP A 320 29.14 -1.15 1.50
C ASP A 320 28.11 -1.31 2.64
N PHE A 321 27.00 -0.55 2.58
CA PHE A 321 25.88 -0.69 3.51
C PHE A 321 25.34 -2.13 3.60
N LEU A 322 25.10 -2.78 2.46
CA LEU A 322 24.62 -4.16 2.38
C LEU A 322 25.62 -5.16 3.00
N SER A 323 26.91 -4.85 2.97
CA SER A 323 27.95 -5.69 3.60
C SER A 323 27.96 -5.57 5.13
N GLN A 324 27.81 -4.35 5.66
CA GLN A 324 27.89 -4.05 7.10
C GLN A 324 26.75 -4.71 7.89
N ARG A 325 25.54 -4.74 7.33
CA ARG A 325 24.35 -5.31 7.99
C ARG A 325 24.40 -6.83 8.22
N LYS A 326 25.33 -7.58 7.61
CA LYS A 326 25.37 -9.05 7.71
C LYS A 326 25.59 -9.57 9.14
N GLN A 327 26.14 -8.73 10.03
CA GLN A 327 26.39 -9.09 11.43
C GLN A 327 25.15 -8.92 12.33
N LEU A 328 24.09 -8.29 11.84
CA LEU A 328 22.88 -8.06 12.63
C LEU A 328 22.04 -9.34 12.70
N ASP A 329 21.31 -9.51 13.79
CA ASP A 329 20.40 -10.63 14.06
C ASP A 329 18.96 -10.18 14.39
N GLY A 330 18.70 -8.88 14.23
CA GLY A 330 17.47 -8.18 14.63
C GLY A 330 17.65 -7.30 15.88
N SER A 331 18.77 -7.40 16.58
CA SER A 331 19.03 -6.67 17.84
C SER A 331 18.90 -5.16 17.73
N ILE A 332 19.30 -4.54 16.61
CA ILE A 332 19.19 -3.09 16.38
C ILE A 332 17.74 -2.57 16.47
N CYS A 333 16.74 -3.42 16.28
CA CYS A 333 15.34 -3.03 16.40
C CYS A 333 14.90 -2.81 17.86
N PHE A 334 15.67 -3.25 18.86
CA PHE A 334 15.28 -3.25 20.27
C PHE A 334 16.31 -2.50 21.11
N LYS A 335 15.88 -1.98 22.27
CA LYS A 335 16.83 -1.38 23.22
C LYS A 335 17.72 -2.50 23.80
N PRO A 336 19.03 -2.28 23.97
CA PRO A 336 19.88 -3.25 24.64
C PRO A 336 19.39 -3.55 26.06
N GLY A 337 19.55 -4.78 26.51
CA GLY A 337 19.15 -5.17 27.86
C GLY A 337 19.00 -6.68 28.02
N PRO A 338 18.74 -7.15 29.25
CA PRO A 338 18.68 -8.58 29.57
C PRO A 338 17.55 -9.33 28.86
N THR A 339 16.52 -8.62 28.38
CA THR A 339 15.36 -9.22 27.69
C THR A 339 15.46 -9.12 26.16
N LEU A 340 16.58 -8.64 25.61
CA LEU A 340 16.77 -8.43 24.17
C LEU A 340 16.48 -9.71 23.36
N GLN A 341 17.17 -10.81 23.66
CA GLN A 341 16.95 -12.10 23.00
C GLN A 341 15.48 -12.54 23.08
N GLN A 342 14.87 -12.43 24.26
CA GLN A 342 13.47 -12.82 24.48
C GLN A 342 12.51 -11.99 23.62
N LYS A 343 12.71 -10.67 23.53
CA LYS A 343 11.88 -9.79 22.68
C LYS A 343 12.02 -10.13 21.20
N MET A 344 13.24 -10.45 20.75
CA MET A 344 13.49 -10.88 19.37
C MET A 344 12.83 -12.21 19.05
N GLU A 345 12.94 -13.19 19.95
CA GLU A 345 12.26 -14.49 19.83
C GLU A 345 10.74 -14.33 19.83
N GLN A 346 10.19 -13.49 20.71
CA GLN A 346 8.76 -13.18 20.74
C GLN A 346 8.29 -12.56 19.42
N ALA A 347 9.05 -11.60 18.86
CA ALA A 347 8.70 -10.99 17.58
C ALA A 347 8.64 -12.02 16.45
N LYS A 348 9.63 -12.92 16.38
CA LYS A 348 9.68 -14.02 15.40
C LYS A 348 8.52 -15.00 15.62
N HIS A 349 8.28 -15.43 16.86
CA HIS A 349 7.23 -16.39 17.23
C HIS A 349 5.81 -15.88 17.00
N PHE A 350 5.55 -14.60 17.31
CA PHE A 350 4.24 -13.96 17.10
C PHE A 350 3.79 -14.03 15.64
N THR A 351 4.74 -14.03 14.70
CA THR A 351 4.46 -14.16 13.26
C THR A 351 3.97 -15.57 12.89
N PHE A 352 4.54 -16.62 13.48
CA PHE A 352 4.15 -18.01 13.20
C PHE A 352 2.78 -18.39 13.78
N GLN A 353 2.39 -17.80 14.91
CA GLN A 353 1.10 -18.07 15.55
C GLN A 353 -0.08 -17.32 14.91
N THR A 354 0.19 -16.23 14.18
CA THR A 354 -0.83 -15.35 13.61
C THR A 354 -1.24 -15.71 12.18
N ASN A 355 -1.05 -16.96 11.74
CA ASN A 355 -1.67 -17.52 10.51
C ASN A 355 -3.21 -17.63 10.60
N VAL A 356 -3.87 -16.75 11.35
CA VAL A 356 -5.27 -16.78 11.72
C VAL A 356 -6.05 -15.80 10.85
N SER A 357 -7.15 -16.33 10.29
CA SER A 357 -8.26 -15.65 9.65
C SER A 357 -8.51 -14.23 10.15
N LEU A 358 -8.52 -13.28 9.21
CA LEU A 358 -8.84 -11.87 9.40
C LEU A 358 -10.21 -11.71 10.09
N GLU A 359 -10.20 -11.37 11.38
CA GLU A 359 -11.39 -10.96 12.11
C GLU A 359 -11.29 -9.48 12.52
N ARG A 360 -12.25 -8.62 12.11
CA ARG A 360 -12.33 -7.20 12.51
C ARG A 360 -13.57 -6.96 13.35
N GLY A 361 -13.40 -6.46 14.57
CA GLY A 361 -14.51 -6.04 15.45
C GLY A 361 -14.54 -4.53 15.67
N GLY A 362 -15.72 -3.91 15.63
CA GLY A 362 -15.84 -2.46 15.85
C GLY A 362 -17.27 -1.94 15.83
N TRP A 363 -17.48 -0.73 16.35
CA TRP A 363 -18.79 -0.08 16.30
C TRP A 363 -19.02 0.60 14.96
N LEU A 364 -20.16 0.32 14.35
CA LEU A 364 -20.64 1.00 13.15
C LEU A 364 -22.12 1.34 13.32
N THR A 365 -22.59 2.35 12.60
CA THR A 365 -24.01 2.70 12.57
C THR A 365 -24.61 2.37 11.22
N LYS A 366 -25.67 1.54 11.23
CA LYS A 366 -26.30 1.03 10.01
C LYS A 366 -27.76 1.46 9.88
N GLN A 367 -28.21 1.71 8.65
CA GLN A 367 -29.61 1.99 8.37
C GLN A 367 -30.47 0.70 8.42
N GLY A 368 -31.66 0.78 9.00
CA GLY A 368 -32.66 -0.30 8.98
C GLY A 368 -33.22 -0.56 7.57
N ASN A 369 -33.70 -1.79 7.31
CA ASN A 369 -34.20 -2.19 5.99
C ASN A 369 -35.61 -1.66 5.70
N GLN A 370 -36.57 -2.04 6.55
CA GLN A 370 -37.98 -1.66 6.40
C GLN A 370 -38.28 -0.29 7.02
N VAL A 371 -37.69 -0.04 8.19
CA VAL A 371 -37.73 1.27 8.85
C VAL A 371 -36.34 1.86 8.70
N ARG A 372 -36.23 2.98 7.97
CA ARG A 372 -34.96 3.63 7.60
C ARG A 372 -34.28 4.36 8.77
N ASN A 373 -34.40 3.86 10.00
CA ASN A 373 -33.72 4.43 11.15
C ASN A 373 -32.28 3.91 11.29
N TRP A 374 -31.40 4.79 11.75
CA TRP A 374 -30.00 4.48 12.03
C TRP A 374 -29.86 3.75 13.37
N LYS A 375 -29.04 2.69 13.38
CA LYS A 375 -28.83 1.86 14.57
C LYS A 375 -27.36 1.51 14.74
N ARG A 376 -26.78 1.94 15.86
CA ARG A 376 -25.41 1.57 16.25
C ARG A 376 -25.34 0.08 16.60
N ARG A 377 -24.39 -0.64 16.03
CA ARG A 377 -24.19 -2.09 16.20
C ARG A 377 -22.71 -2.41 16.29
N TRP A 378 -22.37 -3.43 17.07
CA TRP A 378 -21.02 -3.98 17.09
C TRP A 378 -20.90 -4.92 15.89
N PHE A 379 -20.10 -4.56 14.90
CA PHE A 379 -19.84 -5.39 13.73
C PHE A 379 -18.62 -6.27 13.99
N VAL A 380 -18.65 -7.48 13.44
CA VAL A 380 -17.55 -8.43 13.40
C VAL A 380 -17.45 -8.95 11.97
N LEU A 381 -16.38 -8.60 11.27
CA LEU A 381 -15.99 -9.20 10.01
C LEU A 381 -15.29 -10.52 10.31
N HIS A 382 -15.75 -11.58 9.66
CA HIS A 382 -15.11 -12.89 9.56
C HIS A 382 -14.70 -13.13 8.10
N PRO A 383 -13.86 -14.13 7.78
CA PRO A 383 -13.46 -14.42 6.41
C PRO A 383 -14.63 -14.70 5.44
N ASP A 384 -15.73 -15.27 5.93
CA ASP A 384 -16.87 -15.70 5.12
C ASP A 384 -18.12 -14.84 5.29
N ARG A 385 -18.17 -13.99 6.32
CA ARG A 385 -19.37 -13.21 6.69
C ARG A 385 -19.07 -12.00 7.55
N ILE A 386 -19.94 -11.01 7.50
CA ILE A 386 -20.02 -9.92 8.46
C ILE A 386 -21.21 -10.21 9.39
N GLU A 387 -20.97 -10.22 10.69
CA GLU A 387 -21.98 -10.29 11.72
C GLU A 387 -22.11 -8.93 12.40
N TYR A 388 -23.32 -8.57 12.83
CA TYR A 388 -23.48 -7.38 13.66
C TYR A 388 -24.44 -7.62 14.81
N TYR A 389 -24.14 -7.04 15.96
CA TYR A 389 -24.74 -7.35 17.25
C TYR A 389 -25.28 -6.08 17.92
N LYS A 390 -26.28 -6.24 18.80
CA LYS A 390 -26.78 -5.12 19.60
C LYS A 390 -25.74 -4.63 20.62
N LYS A 391 -24.88 -5.54 21.10
CA LYS A 391 -23.79 -5.28 22.04
C LYS A 391 -22.61 -6.21 21.72
N PRO A 392 -21.37 -5.87 22.09
CA PRO A 392 -20.24 -6.79 22.00
C PRO A 392 -20.48 -8.05 22.83
N ASN A 393 -19.83 -9.16 22.48
CA ASN A 393 -19.83 -10.44 23.21
C ASN A 393 -21.22 -11.11 23.38
N THR A 394 -22.21 -10.75 22.56
CA THR A 394 -23.50 -11.46 22.54
C THR A 394 -23.44 -12.63 21.56
N LEU A 395 -23.91 -13.81 21.97
CA LEU A 395 -23.87 -15.03 21.14
C LEU A 395 -24.69 -14.93 19.84
N ASN A 396 -25.81 -14.20 19.87
CA ASN A 396 -26.74 -14.15 18.75
C ASN A 396 -26.59 -12.84 17.95
N PRO A 397 -26.20 -12.89 16.66
CA PRO A 397 -26.11 -11.71 15.82
C PRO A 397 -27.49 -11.14 15.54
N ALA A 398 -27.57 -9.80 15.53
CA ALA A 398 -28.74 -9.06 15.08
C ALA A 398 -28.91 -9.11 13.55
N GLY A 399 -27.85 -9.46 12.82
CA GLY A 399 -27.92 -9.82 11.42
C GLY A 399 -26.57 -10.27 10.88
N ARG A 400 -26.62 -10.82 9.67
CA ARG A 400 -25.49 -11.41 8.95
C ARG A 400 -25.46 -10.88 7.52
N ILE A 401 -24.26 -10.73 6.98
CA ILE A 401 -23.98 -10.36 5.59
C ILE A 401 -22.92 -11.35 5.07
N PRO A 402 -23.26 -12.37 4.29
CA PRO A 402 -22.25 -13.27 3.72
C PRO A 402 -21.30 -12.50 2.80
N ILE A 403 -19.98 -12.67 2.96
CA ILE A 403 -18.97 -11.96 2.14
C ILE A 403 -19.10 -12.31 0.66
N LYS A 404 -19.45 -13.56 0.36
CA LYS A 404 -19.74 -14.01 -1.02
C LYS A 404 -20.85 -13.20 -1.71
N ASP A 405 -21.77 -12.62 -0.94
CA ASP A 405 -22.90 -11.85 -1.48
C ASP A 405 -22.55 -10.37 -1.67
N VAL A 406 -21.53 -9.85 -0.96
CA VAL A 406 -21.04 -8.47 -1.11
C VAL A 406 -20.38 -8.33 -2.46
N TYR A 407 -20.88 -7.52 -3.38
CA TYR A 407 -20.26 -7.33 -4.70
C TYR A 407 -19.43 -6.05 -4.83
N CYS A 408 -19.72 -5.03 -4.01
CA CYS A 408 -18.85 -3.87 -3.87
C CYS A 408 -19.10 -3.15 -2.54
N VAL A 409 -18.10 -2.38 -2.11
CA VAL A 409 -18.24 -1.36 -1.08
C VAL A 409 -18.07 0.00 -1.75
N THR A 410 -19.07 0.86 -1.65
CA THR A 410 -19.09 2.16 -2.32
C THR A 410 -18.91 3.27 -1.29
N ILE A 411 -17.98 4.18 -1.55
CA ILE A 411 -17.93 5.49 -0.89
C ILE A 411 -18.80 6.42 -1.73
N LEU A 412 -19.82 7.02 -1.12
CA LEU A 412 -20.73 7.92 -1.82
C LEU A 412 -20.09 9.30 -1.95
N SER A 413 -20.31 9.95 -3.09
CA SER A 413 -19.94 11.37 -3.25
C SER A 413 -20.88 12.26 -2.42
N PRO A 414 -20.48 13.51 -2.08
CA PRO A 414 -21.37 14.45 -1.41
C PRO A 414 -22.70 14.66 -2.15
N GLU A 415 -22.68 14.63 -3.48
CA GLU A 415 -23.86 14.79 -4.35
C GLU A 415 -24.81 13.57 -4.26
N ASP A 416 -24.25 12.36 -4.19
CA ASP A 416 -25.04 11.14 -3.97
C ASP A 416 -25.68 11.15 -2.57
N MET A 417 -24.98 11.69 -1.56
CA MET A 417 -25.44 11.70 -0.18
C MET A 417 -26.70 12.53 0.02
N ASP A 418 -26.80 13.70 -0.62
CA ASP A 418 -28.00 14.56 -0.60
C ASP A 418 -29.23 13.88 -1.22
N THR A 419 -29.00 12.90 -2.11
CA THR A 419 -30.06 12.13 -2.76
C THR A 419 -30.60 11.01 -1.86
N PHE A 420 -29.76 10.42 -1.01
CA PHE A 420 -30.10 9.23 -0.24
C PHE A 420 -30.40 9.48 1.25
N PHE A 421 -30.00 10.63 1.82
CA PHE A 421 -30.05 10.84 3.27
C PHE A 421 -30.51 12.25 3.68
N ASP A 422 -31.13 12.33 4.86
CA ASP A 422 -31.43 13.62 5.52
C ASP A 422 -30.12 14.32 5.95
N ALA A 423 -30.13 15.66 5.96
CA ALA A 423 -28.99 16.58 6.16
C ALA A 423 -28.16 16.43 7.46
N ASN A 424 -28.40 15.40 8.28
CA ASN A 424 -27.76 15.16 9.58
C ASN A 424 -26.97 13.83 9.66
N VAL A 425 -26.76 13.12 8.54
CA VAL A 425 -25.92 11.90 8.51
C VAL A 425 -24.46 12.31 8.29
N ALA A 426 -23.52 11.68 9.01
CA ALA A 426 -22.08 11.98 8.93
C ALA A 426 -21.53 11.71 7.51
N ILE A 427 -21.57 12.74 6.66
CA ILE A 427 -21.35 12.64 5.21
C ILE A 427 -20.01 12.01 4.89
N ASN A 428 -18.96 12.43 5.60
CA ASN A 428 -17.59 12.03 5.30
C ASN A 428 -17.19 10.65 5.85
N THR A 429 -18.04 10.03 6.67
CA THR A 429 -17.76 8.71 7.30
C THR A 429 -18.70 7.61 6.82
N THR A 430 -19.53 7.89 5.81
CA THR A 430 -20.52 6.96 5.25
C THR A 430 -19.92 6.10 4.14
N PHE A 431 -20.27 4.83 4.13
CA PHE A 431 -19.97 3.86 3.08
C PHE A 431 -21.12 2.87 2.92
N VAL A 432 -21.14 2.19 1.78
CA VAL A 432 -22.27 1.37 1.36
C VAL A 432 -21.79 -0.03 1.02
N ILE A 433 -22.28 -1.03 1.73
CA ILE A 433 -22.03 -2.43 1.38
C ILE A 433 -23.16 -2.87 0.46
N ASN A 434 -22.85 -3.10 -0.80
CA ASN A 434 -23.81 -3.60 -1.77
C ASN A 434 -23.72 -5.12 -1.86
N THR A 435 -24.85 -5.80 -1.62
CA THR A 435 -24.95 -7.24 -1.79
C THR A 435 -25.90 -7.62 -2.91
N THR A 436 -25.80 -8.85 -3.40
CA THR A 436 -26.70 -9.43 -4.42
C THR A 436 -28.18 -9.35 -4.04
N SER A 437 -28.51 -9.22 -2.75
CA SER A 437 -29.89 -9.19 -2.25
C SER A 437 -30.33 -7.81 -1.76
N ARG A 438 -29.43 -7.00 -1.22
CA ARG A 438 -29.77 -5.67 -0.69
C ARG A 438 -28.55 -4.79 -0.46
N THR A 439 -28.82 -3.49 -0.32
CA THR A 439 -27.81 -2.50 0.05
C THR A 439 -27.86 -2.23 1.56
N TYR A 440 -26.67 -2.07 2.16
CA TYR A 440 -26.48 -1.66 3.55
C TYR A 440 -25.77 -0.32 3.58
N PHE A 441 -26.48 0.71 4.03
CA PHE A 441 -25.91 2.02 4.31
C PHE A 441 -25.34 2.04 5.73
N ILE A 442 -24.08 2.42 5.86
CA ILE A 442 -23.30 2.36 7.09
C ILE A 442 -22.48 3.63 7.22
N TYR A 443 -22.31 4.15 8.44
CA TYR A 443 -21.26 5.13 8.71
C TYR A 443 -20.43 4.73 9.93
N ALA A 444 -19.15 5.10 9.89
CA ALA A 444 -18.21 4.91 10.98
C ALA A 444 -18.11 6.15 11.88
N ASP A 445 -17.55 5.99 13.08
CA ASP A 445 -17.45 7.08 14.06
C ASP A 445 -16.42 8.16 13.61
N ASN A 446 -15.50 7.83 12.69
CA ASN A 446 -14.56 8.76 12.05
C ASN A 446 -14.12 8.24 10.66
N GLU A 447 -13.43 9.08 9.87
CA GLU A 447 -13.00 8.72 8.51
C GLU A 447 -11.96 7.60 8.50
N GLN A 448 -11.03 7.57 9.46
CA GLN A 448 -10.05 6.49 9.56
C GLN A 448 -10.73 5.13 9.77
N ASP A 449 -11.76 5.08 10.63
CA ASP A 449 -12.53 3.86 10.89
C ASP A 449 -13.41 3.49 9.67
N LYS A 450 -13.95 4.48 8.94
CA LYS A 450 -14.62 4.25 7.65
C LYS A 450 -13.66 3.57 6.69
N ASP A 451 -12.52 4.19 6.42
CA ASP A 451 -11.52 3.69 5.46
C ASP A 451 -11.06 2.30 5.85
N ASP A 452 -10.75 2.09 7.13
CA ASP A 452 -10.42 0.78 7.67
C ASP A 452 -11.49 -0.29 7.41
N TRP A 453 -12.78 0.03 7.59
CA TRP A 453 -13.87 -0.92 7.37
C TRP A 453 -14.14 -1.17 5.89
N VAL A 454 -14.08 -0.12 5.06
CA VAL A 454 -14.22 -0.23 3.60
C VAL A 454 -13.12 -1.11 3.03
N ASP A 455 -11.87 -0.85 3.44
CA ASP A 455 -10.72 -1.67 3.12
C ASP A 455 -10.98 -3.12 3.57
N ALA A 456 -11.40 -3.30 4.83
CA ALA A 456 -11.64 -4.61 5.43
C ALA A 456 -12.65 -5.48 4.70
N ILE A 457 -13.70 -4.88 4.13
CA ILE A 457 -14.78 -5.60 3.46
C ILE A 457 -14.50 -5.78 1.96
N SER A 458 -13.63 -4.95 1.38
CA SER A 458 -13.35 -4.93 -0.06
C SER A 458 -12.27 -5.94 -0.50
N TYR A 459 -11.55 -6.54 0.44
CA TYR A 459 -10.68 -7.70 0.21
C TYR A 459 -11.43 -9.00 0.49
#